data_AF-A0A1V2PKQ7-F1
#
_entry.id   AF-A0A1V2PKQ7-F1
#
_cell.length_a   1.000
_cell.length_b   1.000
_cell.length_c   1.000
_cell.angle_alpha   90.00
_cell.angle_beta   90.00
_cell.angle_gamma   90.00
#
_symmetry.space_group_name_H-M   'P 1'
#
loop_
_entity.id
_entity.type
_entity.pdbx_description
1 polymer ?
#
loop_
_entity_poly.entity_id
_entity_poly.type
_entity_poly.pdbx_seq_one_letter_code
_entity_poly.pdbx_strand_id
1 'polypeptide(L)'
;MILRCEAVRWVGDDPIPGLVEVAFTDAEGTRHVLIDKPPVFSGANGLGPGTAYPVAVGLDCEVLRVDEEAVVITTERPWGVETADGRTEFRVGADQLGDIVAPGKNRGVGRSRGSSAGPA
;
A
#
# COMPACT_ATOMS: atom_id res chain seq x y z
N MET A 1 -4.40 0.30 -13.65
CA MET A 1 -4.86 -0.79 -12.75
C MET A 1 -4.19 -0.57 -11.41
N ILE A 2 -4.75 -1.04 -10.30
CA ILE A 2 -4.10 -0.96 -9.00
C ILE A 2 -3.70 -2.36 -8.54
N LEU A 3 -2.44 -2.50 -8.15
CA LEU A 3 -1.90 -3.66 -7.46
C LEU A 3 -2.03 -3.45 -5.94
N ARG A 4 -2.62 -4.41 -5.23
CA ARG A 4 -2.67 -4.41 -3.77
C ARG A 4 -1.32 -4.76 -3.17
N CYS A 5 -0.81 -3.89 -2.30
CA CYS A 5 0.48 -4.02 -1.63
C CYS A 5 0.36 -3.69 -0.14
N GLU A 6 1.48 -3.80 0.59
CA GLU A 6 1.59 -3.36 1.97
C GLU A 6 2.77 -2.40 2.13
N ALA A 7 2.53 -1.22 2.69
CA ALA A 7 3.60 -0.41 3.24
C ALA A 7 4.07 -1.07 4.54
N VAL A 8 5.36 -1.37 4.65
CA VAL A 8 5.91 -2.19 5.74
C VAL A 8 6.75 -1.39 6.73
N ARG A 9 7.32 -0.25 6.32
CA ARG A 9 8.01 0.69 7.21
C ARG A 9 8.30 2.02 6.53
N TRP A 10 8.48 3.05 7.34
CA TRP A 10 9.16 4.28 6.93
C TRP A 10 10.65 4.02 6.73
N VAL A 11 11.24 4.54 5.66
CA VAL A 11 12.66 4.36 5.32
C VAL A 11 13.48 5.57 5.74
N GLY A 12 12.97 6.77 5.56
CA GLY A 12 13.66 8.01 5.93
C GLY A 12 12.92 9.24 5.46
N ASP A 13 13.31 10.40 6.00
CA ASP A 13 12.66 11.68 5.73
C ASP A 13 13.18 12.39 4.46
N ASP A 14 14.33 11.93 3.94
CA ASP A 14 14.94 12.45 2.72
C ASP A 14 14.86 11.42 1.57
N PRO A 15 14.50 11.86 0.35
CA PRO A 15 14.05 13.20 -0.03
C PRO A 15 12.61 13.50 0.46
N ILE A 16 12.29 14.76 0.77
CA ILE A 16 10.93 15.19 1.16
C ILE A 16 9.89 14.74 0.10
N PRO A 17 8.74 14.14 0.50
CA PRO A 17 8.19 14.03 1.86
C PRO A 17 8.75 12.89 2.71
N GLY A 18 9.73 12.15 2.19
CA GLY A 18 10.33 10.95 2.75
C GLY A 18 10.05 9.73 1.87
N LEU A 19 10.50 8.58 2.32
CA LEU A 19 10.44 7.30 1.61
C LEU A 19 9.76 6.23 2.48
N VAL A 20 8.95 5.40 1.84
CA VAL A 20 8.30 4.25 2.44
C VAL A 20 8.71 2.98 1.70
N GLU A 21 8.91 1.90 2.44
CA GLU A 21 9.11 0.57 1.88
C GLU A 21 7.73 -0.08 1.70
N VAL A 22 7.44 -0.49 0.48
CA VAL A 22 6.21 -1.20 0.09
C VAL A 22 6.59 -2.58 -0.44
N ALA A 23 5.81 -3.58 -0.07
CA ALA A 23 6.04 -4.95 -0.52
C ALA A 23 4.75 -5.60 -1.02
N PHE A 24 4.93 -6.56 -1.91
CA PHE A 24 3.90 -7.51 -2.35
C PHE A 24 4.57 -8.85 -2.68
N THR A 25 3.78 -9.91 -2.75
CA THR A 25 4.23 -11.23 -3.18
C THR A 25 3.64 -11.50 -4.55
N ASP A 26 4.45 -11.92 -5.51
CA ASP A 26 3.98 -12.25 -6.86
C ASP A 26 3.29 -13.62 -6.95
N ALA A 27 2.81 -14.00 -8.14
CA ALA A 27 2.13 -15.28 -8.37
C ALA A 27 3.04 -16.49 -8.11
N GLU A 28 4.35 -16.31 -8.26
CA GLU A 28 5.39 -17.31 -8.02
C GLU A 28 5.79 -17.41 -6.53
N GLY A 29 5.19 -16.61 -5.64
CA GLY A 29 5.48 -16.60 -4.21
C GLY A 29 6.74 -15.79 -3.84
N THR A 30 7.29 -15.03 -4.78
CA THR A 30 8.45 -14.16 -4.55
C THR A 30 8.01 -12.82 -3.98
N ARG A 31 8.58 -12.43 -2.85
CA ARG A 31 8.34 -11.12 -2.25
C ARG A 31 9.19 -10.06 -2.93
N HIS A 32 8.53 -9.04 -3.47
CA HIS A 32 9.17 -7.85 -4.05
C HIS A 32 9.07 -6.67 -3.10
N VAL A 33 10.07 -5.79 -3.17
CA VAL A 33 10.17 -4.60 -2.34
C VAL A 33 10.44 -3.39 -3.22
N LEU A 34 9.65 -2.35 -3.01
CA LEU A 34 9.72 -1.07 -3.69
C LEU A 34 9.93 0.01 -2.62
N ILE A 35 10.83 0.95 -2.86
CA ILE A 35 11.06 2.08 -1.96
C ILE A 35 10.86 3.35 -2.75
N ASP A 36 9.81 4.10 -2.43
CA ASP A 36 9.51 5.37 -3.08
C ASP A 36 8.76 6.31 -2.13
N LYS A 37 8.48 7.52 -2.61
CA LYS A 37 7.73 8.53 -1.89
C LYS A 37 6.29 8.06 -1.66
N PRO A 38 5.71 8.27 -0.47
CA PRO A 38 4.34 7.86 -0.17
C PRO A 38 3.29 8.27 -1.21
N PRO A 39 3.32 9.48 -1.81
CA PRO A 39 2.33 9.89 -2.82
C PRO A 39 2.28 9.03 -4.10
N VAL A 40 3.30 8.21 -4.36
CA VAL A 40 3.30 7.24 -5.47
C VAL A 40 2.37 6.06 -5.19
N PHE A 41 2.14 5.75 -3.91
CA PHE A 41 1.29 4.65 -3.49
C PHE A 41 -0.10 5.16 -3.10
N SER A 42 -1.11 4.63 -3.76
CA SER A 42 -2.51 4.93 -3.44
C SER A 42 -2.81 4.53 -1.99
N GLY A 43 -3.37 5.47 -1.23
CA GLY A 43 -3.66 5.32 0.21
C GLY A 43 -2.51 5.66 1.16
N ALA A 44 -1.32 6.04 0.66
CA ALA A 44 -0.14 6.26 1.49
C ALA A 44 0.16 7.73 1.87
N ASN A 45 -0.64 8.71 1.42
CA ASN A 45 -0.36 10.15 1.63
C ASN A 45 -0.27 10.60 3.10
N GLY A 46 -0.66 9.77 4.06
CA GLY A 46 -0.58 10.04 5.51
C GLY A 46 0.43 9.16 6.25
N LEU A 47 1.23 8.35 5.56
CA LEU A 47 2.25 7.52 6.19
C LEU A 47 3.42 8.39 6.63
N GLY A 48 4.02 8.02 7.76
CA GLY A 48 5.20 8.67 8.29
C GLY A 48 5.92 7.80 9.32
N PRO A 49 6.95 8.34 10.00
CA PRO A 49 7.74 7.60 10.99
C PRO A 49 6.92 7.03 12.15
N GLY A 50 5.85 7.72 12.55
CA GLY A 50 4.98 7.32 13.68
C GLY A 50 3.82 6.39 13.30
N THR A 51 3.71 5.97 12.04
CA THR A 51 2.64 5.07 11.59
C THR A 51 2.85 3.66 12.12
N ALA A 52 1.75 2.99 12.50
CA ALA A 52 1.78 1.56 12.81
C ALA A 52 1.71 0.76 11.50
N TYR A 53 2.81 0.10 11.16
CA TYR A 53 2.94 -0.75 9.97
C TYR A 53 2.72 -2.25 10.32
N PRO A 54 2.32 -3.11 9.37
CA PRO A 54 2.07 -2.81 7.95
C PRO A 54 0.73 -2.10 7.70
N VAL A 55 0.64 -1.34 6.61
CA VAL A 55 -0.58 -0.66 6.14
C VAL A 55 -0.89 -1.08 4.72
N ALA A 56 -2.12 -1.52 4.46
CA ALA A 56 -2.58 -1.83 3.11
C ALA A 56 -2.58 -0.56 2.25
N VAL A 57 -1.90 -0.64 1.11
CA VAL A 57 -1.78 0.42 0.11
C VAL A 57 -1.94 -0.22 -1.27
N GLY A 58 -1.75 0.55 -2.32
CA GLY A 58 -1.50 -0.06 -3.61
C GLY A 58 -0.74 0.81 -4.55
N LEU A 59 -0.41 0.22 -5.68
CA LEU A 59 0.48 0.76 -6.68
C LEU A 59 -0.25 0.83 -8.02
N ASP A 60 -0.28 2.01 -8.60
CA ASP A 60 -0.73 2.16 -9.98
C ASP A 60 0.23 1.41 -10.90
N CYS A 61 -0.33 0.53 -11.71
CA CYS A 61 0.38 -0.27 -12.69
C CYS A 61 -0.40 -0.37 -14.00
N GLU A 62 0.31 -0.75 -15.06
CA GLU A 62 -0.28 -1.09 -16.35
C GLU A 62 -0.29 -2.60 -16.54
N VAL A 63 -1.40 -3.14 -17.05
CA VAL A 63 -1.48 -4.55 -17.46
C VAL A 63 -0.86 -4.68 -18.85
N LEU A 64 0.18 -5.48 -18.98
CA LEU A 64 0.83 -5.77 -20.26
C LEU A 64 0.13 -6.91 -21.00
N ARG A 65 -0.24 -7.97 -20.28
CA ARG A 65 -0.97 -9.12 -20.82
C ARG A 65 -1.64 -9.92 -19.70
N VAL A 66 -2.62 -10.73 -20.08
CA VAL A 66 -3.32 -11.68 -19.20
C VAL A 66 -3.02 -13.08 -19.73
N ASP A 67 -2.38 -13.89 -18.89
CA ASP A 67 -2.13 -15.31 -19.13
C ASP A 67 -3.21 -16.15 -18.39
N GLU A 68 -3.25 -17.47 -18.59
CA GLU A 68 -4.26 -18.34 -17.95
C GLU A 68 -4.16 -18.36 -16.41
N GLU A 69 -2.95 -18.24 -15.87
CA GLU A 69 -2.67 -18.40 -14.44
C GLU A 69 -2.30 -17.08 -13.75
N ALA A 70 -1.94 -16.03 -14.50
CA ALA A 70 -1.43 -14.77 -13.96
C ALA A 70 -1.68 -13.59 -14.90
N VAL A 71 -1.64 -12.38 -14.33
CA VAL A 71 -1.63 -11.12 -15.08
C VAL A 71 -0.23 -10.56 -15.03
N VAL A 72 0.33 -10.22 -16.20
CA VAL A 72 1.63 -9.55 -16.25
C VAL A 72 1.43 -8.06 -16.27
N ILE A 73 2.02 -7.39 -15.29
CA ILE A 73 1.95 -5.95 -15.10
C ILE A 73 3.32 -5.30 -15.25
N THR A 74 3.32 -3.99 -15.45
CA THR A 74 4.50 -3.15 -15.24
C THR A 74 4.22 -2.03 -14.23
N THR A 75 5.20 -1.76 -13.36
CA THR A 75 5.24 -0.64 -12.41
C THR A 75 6.00 0.56 -12.96
N GLU A 76 6.64 0.43 -14.13
CA GLU A 76 7.31 1.53 -14.84
C GLU A 76 6.33 2.66 -15.16
N ARG A 77 5.06 2.35 -15.40
CA ARG A 77 4.03 3.33 -15.70
C ARG A 77 2.90 3.24 -14.68
N PRO A 78 2.39 4.38 -14.17
CA PRO A 78 2.69 5.75 -14.62
C PRO A 78 3.86 6.43 -13.88
N TRP A 79 4.37 5.85 -12.80
CA TRP A 79 5.26 6.55 -11.86
C TRP A 79 6.75 6.20 -11.97
N GLY A 80 7.13 5.21 -12.79
CA GLY A 80 8.53 4.82 -12.94
C GLY A 80 9.08 4.04 -11.75
N VAL A 81 8.24 3.26 -11.06
CA VAL A 81 8.64 2.55 -9.84
C VAL A 81 9.33 1.25 -10.20
N GLU A 82 10.48 0.98 -9.58
CA GLU A 82 11.26 -0.24 -9.78
C GLU A 82 11.70 -0.84 -8.43
N THR A 83 12.03 -2.14 -8.45
CA THR A 83 12.75 -2.77 -7.33
C THR A 83 14.20 -2.28 -7.28
N ALA A 84 14.90 -2.55 -6.18
CA ALA A 84 16.30 -2.18 -6.03
C ALA A 84 17.25 -2.78 -7.09
N ASP A 85 16.84 -3.88 -7.75
CA ASP A 85 17.56 -4.49 -8.87
C ASP A 85 17.04 -4.07 -10.26
N GLY A 86 16.19 -3.04 -10.32
CA GLY A 86 15.72 -2.42 -11.57
C GLY A 86 14.59 -3.16 -12.27
N ARG A 87 13.85 -4.04 -11.58
CA ARG A 87 12.71 -4.73 -12.18
C ARG A 87 11.46 -3.89 -12.09
N THR A 88 10.70 -3.90 -13.18
CA THR A 88 9.41 -3.23 -13.29
C THR A 88 8.29 -4.16 -13.72
N GLU A 89 8.60 -5.35 -14.26
CA GLU A 89 7.60 -6.31 -14.73
C GLU A 89 7.41 -7.47 -13.75
N PHE A 90 6.15 -7.80 -13.45
CA PHE A 90 5.78 -8.83 -12.48
C PHE A 90 4.59 -9.65 -12.96
N ARG A 91 4.58 -10.94 -12.60
CA ARG A 91 3.44 -11.84 -12.80
C ARG A 91 2.65 -11.90 -11.50
N VAL A 92 1.41 -11.42 -11.50
CA VAL A 92 0.59 -11.32 -10.29
C VAL A 92 -0.73 -12.04 -10.46
N GLY A 93 -1.32 -12.51 -9.37
CA GLY A 93 -2.66 -13.06 -9.35
C GLY A 93 -3.70 -11.99 -9.69
N ALA A 94 -4.76 -12.38 -10.42
CA ALA A 94 -5.86 -11.47 -10.73
C ALA A 94 -6.57 -10.96 -9.44
N ASP A 95 -6.56 -11.77 -8.38
CA ASP A 95 -7.03 -11.45 -7.04
C ASP A 95 -6.12 -10.47 -6.28
N GLN A 96 -5.00 -10.04 -6.87
CA GLN A 96 -4.17 -8.96 -6.34
C GLN A 96 -4.49 -7.61 -6.98
N LEU A 97 -5.28 -7.61 -8.07
CA LEU A 97 -5.63 -6.43 -8.83
C LEU A 97 -7.03 -5.91 -8.48
N GLY A 98 -7.20 -4.59 -8.52
CA GLY A 98 -8.47 -3.90 -8.29
C GLY A 98 -8.33 -2.76 -7.30
N ASP A 99 -9.46 -2.20 -6.84
CA ASP A 99 -9.43 -1.04 -5.96
C ASP A 99 -8.75 -1.34 -4.60
N ILE A 100 -8.12 -0.32 -4.01
CA ILE A 100 -7.65 -0.38 -2.62
C ILE A 100 -8.82 -0.02 -1.71
N VAL A 101 -9.23 -0.96 -0.86
CA VAL A 101 -10.04 -0.63 0.30
C VAL A 101 -9.08 -0.22 1.41
N ALA A 102 -8.85 1.09 1.56
CA ALA A 102 -8.10 1.59 2.70
C ALA A 102 -8.75 1.08 3.99
N PRO A 103 -7.99 0.58 4.98
CA PRO A 103 -8.56 0.15 6.24
C PRO A 103 -9.30 1.35 6.83
N GLY A 104 -10.62 1.19 7.00
CA GLY A 104 -11.49 2.27 7.44
C GLY A 104 -10.90 2.93 8.67
N LYS A 105 -10.78 4.27 8.64
CA LYS A 105 -10.53 5.06 9.85
C LYS A 105 -11.51 4.57 10.91
N ASN A 106 -11.04 3.84 11.92
CA ASN A 106 -11.83 3.53 13.10
C ASN A 106 -12.31 4.87 13.66
N ARG A 107 -13.58 5.23 13.39
CA ARG A 107 -14.23 6.32 14.11
C ARG A 107 -14.28 5.86 15.55
N GLY A 108 -13.51 6.52 16.41
CA GLY A 108 -13.41 6.19 17.81
C GLY A 108 -14.79 5.94 18.42
N VAL A 109 -14.94 4.77 19.04
CA VAL A 109 -16.04 4.46 19.93
C VAL A 109 -15.92 5.41 21.14
N GLY A 110 -16.64 6.52 21.07
CA GLY A 110 -16.94 7.35 22.23
C GLY A 110 -18.05 6.68 23.04
N ARG A 111 -17.69 5.69 23.87
CA ARG A 111 -18.53 5.30 25.00
C ARG A 111 -18.37 6.36 26.09
N SER A 112 -19.45 7.06 26.41
CA SER A 112 -19.65 7.61 27.74
C SER A 112 -21.10 7.37 28.16
N ARG A 113 -21.31 6.23 28.82
CA ARG A 113 -22.38 6.11 29.83
C ARG A 113 -21.88 6.85 31.06
N GLY A 114 -22.67 7.79 31.54
CA GLY A 114 -22.48 8.47 32.81
C GLY A 114 -23.83 8.91 33.33
N SER A 115 -24.60 7.96 33.88
CA SER A 115 -25.69 8.27 34.81
C SER A 115 -25.07 8.61 36.16
N SER A 116 -25.49 9.72 36.75
CA SER A 116 -25.51 9.87 38.21
C SER A 116 -26.70 10.74 38.59
N ALA A 117 -27.55 10.18 39.44
CA ALA A 117 -28.71 10.82 40.02
C ALA A 117 -28.31 11.61 41.28
N GLY A 118 -28.90 12.81 41.42
CA GLY A 118 -29.24 13.56 42.65
C GLY A 118 -28.11 14.14 43.52
N PRO A 119 -28.43 14.93 44.57
CA PRO A 119 -29.69 15.65 44.87
C PRO A 119 -29.47 17.11 45.34
N ALA A 120 -30.53 17.93 45.29
CA ALA A 120 -30.94 18.94 46.29
C ALA A 120 -32.30 19.54 45.87
#